data_AF-A0A1J5X9W4-F1
#
_entry.id   AF-A0A1J5X9W4-F1
#
_cell.length_a   1.000
_cell.length_b   1.000
_cell.length_c   1.000
_cell.angle_alpha   90.00
_cell.angle_beta   90.00
_cell.angle_gamma   90.00
#
_symmetry.space_group_name_H-M   'P 1'
#
loop_
_entity.id
_entity.type
_entity.pdbx_description
1 polymer ?
#
loop_
_entity_poly.entity_id
_entity_poly.type
_entity_poly.pdbx_seq_one_letter_code
_entity_poly.pdbx_strand_id
1 'polypeptide(L)'
;MENNSIWVGKLKKLEPSDYTMSILPKLRIHEENVMEFLRLSASKPEHITEILKMENNSILIGKVNNLIFSDYAVGILPRLGIHGENEMEELGLLAEHFEYISEILRMENNSIRVGKMRSLVLGEHAVEIFPKLKICEEGGIEEFFMVTDNPENITEIFRTENKNISVWIRKAKKLRLENCAMQIFHNLKFQKENVIAEICLSADCPYHITEMFKMENKSIQIGKVKRLELNCYAI
;
A
#
# COMPACT_ATOMS: atom_id res chain seq x y z
N MET A 1 -1.02 -27.82 14.53
CA MET A 1 0.31 -28.01 13.92
C MET A 1 1.22 -26.94 14.48
N GLU A 2 2.48 -27.25 14.81
CA GLU A 2 3.40 -26.29 15.44
C GLU A 2 3.88 -25.23 14.44
N ASN A 3 3.63 -23.96 14.75
CA ASN A 3 4.17 -22.81 14.03
C ASN A 3 5.69 -22.69 14.28
N ASN A 4 6.42 -22.09 13.35
CA ASN A 4 7.88 -21.87 13.45
C ASN A 4 8.74 -23.14 13.59
N SER A 5 8.29 -24.26 13.02
CA SER A 5 8.98 -25.56 13.09
C SER A 5 10.15 -25.69 12.09
N ILE A 6 10.23 -24.83 11.07
CA ILE A 6 11.26 -24.90 10.03
C ILE A 6 12.24 -23.75 10.22
N TRP A 7 13.44 -24.04 10.71
CA TRP A 7 14.50 -23.05 10.79
C TRP A 7 15.10 -22.80 9.41
N VAL A 8 15.03 -21.54 8.95
CA VAL A 8 15.70 -21.10 7.73
C VAL A 8 16.88 -20.25 8.14
N GLY A 9 18.06 -20.55 7.60
CA GLY A 9 19.27 -19.77 7.84
C GLY A 9 19.19 -18.39 7.18
N LYS A 10 20.12 -18.10 6.26
CA LYS A 10 20.05 -16.85 5.47
C LYS A 10 19.12 -17.04 4.28
N LEU A 11 17.99 -16.36 4.30
CA LEU A 11 17.00 -16.37 3.22
C LEU A 11 17.11 -15.05 2.45
N LYS A 12 17.45 -15.12 1.16
CA LYS A 12 17.52 -13.93 0.31
C LYS A 12 16.18 -13.57 -0.32
N LYS A 13 15.44 -14.57 -0.78
CA LYS A 13 14.17 -14.41 -1.51
C LYS A 13 13.17 -15.47 -1.05
N LEU A 14 11.92 -15.07 -0.92
CA LEU A 14 10.81 -15.96 -0.57
C LEU A 14 9.57 -15.55 -1.35
N GLU A 15 9.03 -16.47 -2.15
CA GLU A 15 7.91 -16.17 -3.06
C GLU A 15 6.82 -17.26 -3.00
N PRO A 16 6.17 -17.49 -1.84
CA PRO A 16 5.07 -18.43 -1.74
C PRO A 16 3.85 -17.90 -2.50
N SER A 17 3.26 -18.78 -3.30
CA SER A 17 1.99 -18.57 -3.98
C SER A 17 0.99 -19.67 -3.66
N ASP A 18 -0.30 -19.30 -3.65
CA ASP A 18 -1.42 -20.22 -3.52
C ASP A 18 -1.28 -21.20 -2.35
N TYR A 19 -1.40 -22.51 -2.58
CA TYR A 19 -1.28 -23.53 -1.52
C TYR A 19 0.05 -23.48 -0.74
N THR A 20 1.11 -22.94 -1.34
CA THR A 20 2.41 -22.81 -0.65
C THR A 20 2.41 -21.72 0.41
N MET A 21 1.41 -20.81 0.43
CA MET A 21 1.22 -19.82 1.49
C MET A 21 1.19 -20.48 2.89
N SER A 22 0.68 -21.71 2.99
CA SER A 22 0.66 -22.48 4.23
C SER A 22 2.04 -22.77 4.85
N ILE A 23 3.14 -22.56 4.11
CA ILE A 23 4.51 -22.66 4.63
C ILE A 23 4.88 -21.45 5.49
N LEU A 24 4.34 -20.26 5.19
CA LEU A 24 4.75 -19.00 5.78
C LEU A 24 4.72 -19.02 7.33
N PRO A 25 3.65 -19.46 8.01
CA PRO A 25 3.62 -19.54 9.48
C PRO A 25 4.51 -20.64 10.08
N LYS A 26 5.07 -21.54 9.25
CA LYS A 26 5.97 -22.61 9.68
C LYS A 26 7.43 -22.18 9.62
N LEU A 27 7.75 -21.12 8.88
CA LEU A 27 9.10 -20.63 8.73
C LEU A 27 9.51 -19.84 9.96
N ARG A 28 10.62 -20.25 10.58
CA ARG A 28 11.34 -19.47 11.57
C ARG A 28 12.47 -18.73 10.88
N ILE A 29 12.22 -17.48 10.51
CA ILE A 29 13.20 -16.56 9.94
C ILE A 29 13.90 -15.83 11.09
N HIS A 30 15.23 -15.79 11.06
CA HIS A 30 15.99 -15.05 12.06
C HIS A 30 15.70 -13.54 11.97
N GLU A 31 15.60 -12.84 13.11
CA GLU A 31 15.28 -11.40 13.14
C GLU A 31 16.28 -10.54 12.34
N GLU A 32 17.57 -10.89 12.44
CA GLU A 32 18.66 -10.29 11.66
C GLU A 32 18.73 -10.71 10.18
N ASN A 33 17.79 -11.55 9.70
CA ASN A 33 17.75 -11.87 8.29
C ASN A 33 17.25 -10.66 7.50
N VAL A 34 18.03 -10.27 6.49
CA VAL A 34 17.69 -9.20 5.56
C VAL A 34 17.33 -9.84 4.22
N MET A 35 16.04 -9.99 3.95
CA MET A 35 15.54 -10.48 2.66
C MET A 35 15.61 -9.39 1.61
N GLU A 36 16.12 -9.72 0.43
CA GLU A 36 16.05 -8.83 -0.73
C GLU A 36 14.60 -8.73 -1.24
N PHE A 37 13.84 -9.83 -1.15
CA PHE A 37 12.52 -9.92 -1.76
C PHE A 37 11.58 -10.88 -1.03
N LEU A 38 10.36 -10.44 -0.71
CA LEU A 38 9.24 -11.26 -0.25
C LEU A 38 8.02 -10.95 -1.12
N ARG A 39 7.56 -11.92 -1.91
CA ARG A 39 6.34 -11.81 -2.72
C ARG A 39 5.32 -12.85 -2.30
N LEU A 40 4.12 -12.41 -1.96
CA LEU A 40 3.03 -13.28 -1.51
C LEU A 40 1.86 -13.12 -2.48
N SER A 41 1.34 -14.23 -3.01
CA SER A 41 0.19 -14.21 -3.92
C SER A 41 -0.77 -15.35 -3.57
N ALA A 42 -2.07 -15.08 -3.62
CA ALA A 42 -3.08 -16.09 -3.39
C ALA A 42 -4.32 -15.81 -4.23
N SER A 43 -4.56 -16.68 -5.22
CA SER A 43 -5.71 -16.55 -6.12
C SER A 43 -7.06 -16.93 -5.50
N LYS A 44 -7.04 -17.58 -4.32
CA LYS A 44 -8.24 -18.10 -3.64
C LYS A 44 -8.18 -17.91 -2.12
N PRO A 45 -9.33 -17.78 -1.43
CA PRO A 45 -9.35 -17.54 0.00
C PRO A 45 -8.85 -18.75 0.81
N GLU A 46 -9.01 -19.98 0.30
CA GLU A 46 -8.54 -21.19 0.99
C GLU A 46 -7.03 -21.21 1.17
N HIS A 47 -6.27 -20.54 0.30
CA HIS A 47 -4.81 -20.46 0.36
C HIS A 47 -4.31 -19.72 1.60
N ILE A 48 -5.11 -18.80 2.15
CA ILE A 48 -4.72 -17.94 3.29
C ILE A 48 -5.58 -18.15 4.54
N THR A 49 -6.59 -19.01 4.47
CA THR A 49 -7.59 -19.18 5.54
C THR A 49 -6.95 -19.46 6.91
N GLU A 50 -5.92 -20.28 6.97
CA GLU A 50 -5.22 -20.56 8.23
C GLU A 50 -4.39 -19.37 8.73
N ILE A 51 -3.81 -18.59 7.84
CA ILE A 51 -3.04 -17.37 8.18
C ILE A 51 -3.97 -16.29 8.73
N LEU A 52 -5.15 -16.11 8.13
CA LEU A 52 -6.12 -15.11 8.56
C LEU A 52 -6.63 -15.32 9.99
N LYS A 53 -6.64 -16.59 10.47
CA LYS A 53 -7.00 -16.94 11.86
C LYS A 53 -5.94 -16.56 12.89
N MET A 54 -4.72 -16.27 12.45
CA MET A 54 -3.63 -15.90 13.34
C MET A 54 -3.79 -14.47 13.87
N GLU A 55 -3.13 -14.18 14.99
CA GLU A 55 -3.09 -12.84 15.55
C GLU A 55 -2.28 -11.88 14.67
N ASN A 56 -2.56 -10.58 14.78
CA ASN A 56 -1.78 -9.55 14.08
C ASN A 56 -0.31 -9.59 14.51
N ASN A 57 0.60 -9.38 13.55
CA ASN A 57 2.06 -9.43 13.74
C ASN A 57 2.62 -10.78 14.25
N SER A 58 1.87 -11.87 14.13
CA SER A 58 2.30 -13.19 14.63
C SER A 58 3.30 -13.91 13.71
N ILE A 59 3.35 -13.56 12.43
CA ILE A 59 4.32 -14.11 11.47
C ILE A 59 5.51 -13.16 11.36
N LEU A 60 6.60 -13.49 12.06
CA LEU A 60 7.82 -12.68 12.05
C LEU A 60 8.66 -12.97 10.80
N ILE A 61 8.82 -11.96 9.95
CA ILE A 61 9.56 -12.09 8.68
C ILE A 61 10.94 -11.43 8.68
N GLY A 62 11.35 -10.80 9.79
CA GLY A 62 12.62 -10.09 9.90
C GLY A 62 12.64 -8.77 9.10
N LYS A 63 13.78 -8.44 8.49
CA LYS A 63 13.98 -7.27 7.63
C LYS A 63 13.78 -7.66 6.16
N VAL A 64 13.12 -6.81 5.38
CA VAL A 64 12.81 -7.04 3.97
C VAL A 64 12.94 -5.76 3.15
N ASN A 65 13.67 -5.84 2.03
CA ASN A 65 13.87 -4.71 1.13
C ASN A 65 12.68 -4.48 0.20
N ASN A 66 12.07 -5.53 -0.36
CA ASN A 66 10.90 -5.41 -1.23
C ASN A 66 9.82 -6.38 -0.77
N LEU A 67 8.64 -5.85 -0.43
CA LEU A 67 7.51 -6.60 0.07
C LEU A 67 6.30 -6.41 -0.84
N ILE A 68 5.93 -7.46 -1.57
CA ILE A 68 4.87 -7.40 -2.59
C ILE A 68 3.77 -8.38 -2.25
N PHE A 69 2.52 -7.92 -2.30
CA PHE A 69 1.33 -8.75 -2.14
C PHE A 69 0.42 -8.63 -3.35
N SER A 70 -0.15 -9.76 -3.77
CA SER A 70 -1.14 -9.82 -4.83
C SER A 70 -2.36 -10.65 -4.41
N ASP A 71 -3.53 -10.21 -4.84
CA ASP A 71 -4.80 -10.88 -4.64
C ASP A 71 -5.15 -11.07 -3.16
N TYR A 72 -5.70 -12.23 -2.75
CA TYR A 72 -6.04 -12.49 -1.36
C TYR A 72 -4.85 -12.33 -0.40
N ALA A 73 -3.60 -12.47 -0.87
CA ALA A 73 -2.44 -12.28 -0.02
C ALA A 73 -2.37 -10.85 0.54
N VAL A 74 -2.98 -9.85 -0.10
CA VAL A 74 -3.07 -8.51 0.49
C VAL A 74 -3.71 -8.56 1.89
N GLY A 75 -4.75 -9.38 2.08
CA GLY A 75 -5.46 -9.55 3.35
C GLY A 75 -4.63 -10.10 4.50
N ILE A 76 -3.47 -10.71 4.24
CA ILE A 76 -2.58 -11.22 5.30
C ILE A 76 -1.57 -10.18 5.80
N LEU A 77 -1.49 -9.00 5.18
CA LEU A 77 -0.57 -7.92 5.60
C LEU A 77 -0.60 -7.64 7.12
N PRO A 78 -1.77 -7.55 7.80
CA PRO A 78 -1.83 -7.31 9.25
C PRO A 78 -1.22 -8.44 10.10
N ARG A 79 -1.08 -9.63 9.53
CA ARG A 79 -0.54 -10.82 10.23
C ARG A 79 0.98 -10.85 10.22
N LEU A 80 1.63 -10.08 9.33
CA LEU A 80 3.08 -10.02 9.26
C LEU A 80 3.65 -9.05 10.30
N GLY A 81 4.57 -9.54 11.12
CA GLY A 81 5.39 -8.74 12.00
C GLY A 81 6.64 -8.27 11.25
N ILE A 82 6.59 -7.04 10.75
CA ILE A 82 7.75 -6.37 10.13
C ILE A 82 8.59 -5.74 11.24
N HIS A 83 9.90 -5.93 11.19
CA HIS A 83 10.82 -5.36 12.18
C HIS A 83 10.70 -3.82 12.22
N GLY A 84 10.65 -3.23 13.41
CA GLY A 84 10.41 -1.78 13.57
C GLY A 84 11.49 -0.89 12.91
N GLU A 85 12.72 -1.40 12.85
CA GLU A 85 13.87 -0.77 12.17
C GLU A 85 13.98 -1.16 10.68
N ASN A 86 12.99 -1.84 10.10
CA ASN A 86 13.05 -2.19 8.69
C ASN A 86 12.96 -0.92 7.82
N GLU A 87 13.95 -0.76 6.94
CA GLU A 87 14.01 0.28 5.92
C GLU A 87 13.86 -0.38 4.55
N MET A 88 12.61 -0.52 4.09
CA MET A 88 12.32 -1.16 2.81
C MET A 88 12.44 -0.18 1.64
N GLU A 89 12.81 -0.69 0.48
CA GLU A 89 12.74 0.03 -0.79
C GLU A 89 11.28 0.16 -1.24
N GLU A 90 10.51 -0.93 -1.22
CA GLU A 90 9.14 -0.94 -1.75
C GLU A 90 8.17 -1.80 -0.94
N LEU A 91 6.98 -1.23 -0.69
CA LEU A 91 5.76 -1.97 -0.36
C LEU A 91 4.79 -1.90 -1.55
N GLY A 92 4.47 -3.03 -2.16
CA GLY A 92 3.52 -3.13 -3.26
C GLY A 92 2.29 -3.94 -2.87
N LEU A 93 1.09 -3.39 -3.02
CA LEU A 93 -0.19 -4.08 -2.80
C LEU A 93 -1.03 -4.01 -4.07
N LEU A 94 -1.42 -5.17 -4.60
CA LEU A 94 -2.29 -5.29 -5.76
C LEU A 94 -3.51 -6.15 -5.41
N ALA A 95 -4.71 -5.57 -5.53
CA ALA A 95 -5.95 -6.30 -5.25
C ALA A 95 -7.00 -6.05 -6.32
N GLU A 96 -7.14 -6.97 -7.27
CA GLU A 96 -8.08 -6.85 -8.39
C GLU A 96 -9.55 -6.89 -7.97
N HIS A 97 -9.85 -7.46 -6.79
CA HIS A 97 -11.22 -7.58 -6.28
C HIS A 97 -11.36 -7.13 -4.82
N PHE A 98 -12.53 -6.56 -4.48
CA PHE A 98 -12.83 -6.02 -3.16
C PHE A 98 -12.70 -7.06 -2.02
N GLU A 99 -13.09 -8.31 -2.27
CA GLU A 99 -13.01 -9.39 -1.28
C GLU A 99 -11.59 -9.63 -0.76
N TYR A 100 -10.56 -9.29 -1.54
CA TYR A 100 -9.15 -9.46 -1.18
C TYR A 100 -8.71 -8.56 -0.02
N ILE A 101 -9.44 -7.46 0.19
CA ILE A 101 -9.10 -6.43 1.18
C ILE A 101 -10.17 -6.24 2.25
N SER A 102 -11.31 -6.92 2.11
CA SER A 102 -12.50 -6.75 2.96
C SER A 102 -12.19 -6.81 4.47
N GLU A 103 -11.34 -7.75 4.90
CA GLU A 103 -10.91 -7.88 6.30
C GLU A 103 -10.05 -6.70 6.77
N ILE A 104 -9.19 -6.15 5.91
CA ILE A 104 -8.37 -4.97 6.23
C ILE A 104 -9.25 -3.73 6.37
N LEU A 105 -10.26 -3.57 5.51
CA LEU A 105 -11.12 -2.39 5.56
C LEU A 105 -11.93 -2.28 6.86
N ARG A 106 -12.18 -3.41 7.53
CA ARG A 106 -12.83 -3.45 8.85
C ARG A 106 -11.92 -3.01 9.99
N MET A 107 -10.62 -2.88 9.75
CA MET A 107 -9.67 -2.43 10.75
C MET A 107 -9.75 -0.91 10.94
N GLU A 108 -9.31 -0.45 12.11
CA GLU A 108 -9.16 0.97 12.39
C GLU A 108 -8.10 1.61 11.49
N ASN A 109 -8.24 2.89 11.18
CA ASN A 109 -7.21 3.65 10.47
C ASN A 109 -5.91 3.68 11.28
N ASN A 110 -4.75 3.68 10.62
CA ASN A 110 -3.42 3.59 11.25
C ASN A 110 -3.15 2.35 12.11
N SER A 111 -3.92 1.27 11.93
CA SER A 111 -3.72 0.05 12.72
C SER A 111 -2.62 -0.86 12.16
N ILE A 112 -2.33 -0.78 10.85
CA ILE A 112 -1.36 -1.65 10.17
C ILE A 112 0.01 -0.98 10.12
N ARG A 113 1.01 -1.58 10.78
CA ARG A 113 2.39 -1.07 10.82
C ARG A 113 3.23 -1.72 9.73
N VAL A 114 3.83 -0.91 8.87
CA VAL A 114 4.62 -1.40 7.71
C VAL A 114 6.10 -1.00 7.76
N GLY A 115 6.54 -0.31 8.81
CA GLY A 115 7.94 0.13 8.97
C GLY A 115 8.28 1.40 8.19
N LYS A 116 9.57 1.64 7.94
CA LYS A 116 10.06 2.73 7.08
C LYS A 116 10.16 2.19 5.65
N MET A 117 9.71 2.97 4.66
CA MET A 117 9.79 2.59 3.25
C MET A 117 10.11 3.78 2.34
N ARG A 118 10.77 3.51 1.20
CA ARG A 118 11.04 4.53 0.17
C ARG A 118 9.91 4.65 -0.86
N SER A 119 9.23 3.56 -1.20
CA SER A 119 8.16 3.53 -2.20
C SER A 119 6.94 2.77 -1.69
N LEU A 120 5.74 3.30 -1.94
CA LEU A 120 4.47 2.62 -1.74
C LEU A 120 3.70 2.59 -3.05
N VAL A 121 3.36 1.39 -3.50
CA VAL A 121 2.58 1.12 -4.71
C VAL A 121 1.26 0.45 -4.33
N LEU A 122 0.13 1.07 -4.69
CA LEU A 122 -1.22 0.54 -4.47
C LEU A 122 -1.97 0.43 -5.80
N GLY A 123 -2.36 -0.80 -6.16
CA GLY A 123 -3.13 -1.09 -7.38
C GLY A 123 -4.54 -1.55 -7.09
N GLU A 124 -5.49 -1.07 -7.89
CA GLU A 124 -6.90 -1.44 -7.85
C GLU A 124 -7.54 -1.20 -6.46
N HIS A 125 -8.24 -2.19 -5.89
CA HIS A 125 -8.89 -2.05 -4.59
C HIS A 125 -7.89 -1.77 -3.47
N ALA A 126 -6.60 -2.14 -3.61
CA ALA A 126 -5.60 -1.91 -2.58
C ALA A 126 -5.40 -0.42 -2.26
N VAL A 127 -5.83 0.48 -3.15
CA VAL A 127 -5.89 1.93 -2.88
C VAL A 127 -6.73 2.23 -1.63
N GLU A 128 -7.83 1.51 -1.39
CA GLU A 128 -8.68 1.67 -0.21
C GLU A 128 -7.99 1.25 1.11
N ILE A 129 -6.87 0.53 1.06
CA ILE A 129 -6.08 0.18 2.25
C ILE A 129 -5.28 1.37 2.75
N PHE A 130 -5.01 2.38 1.91
CA PHE A 130 -4.16 3.52 2.25
C PHE A 130 -4.48 4.14 3.63
N PRO A 131 -5.76 4.37 4.02
CA PRO A 131 -6.10 4.88 5.34
C PRO A 131 -5.73 3.98 6.54
N LYS A 132 -5.60 2.67 6.30
CA LYS A 132 -5.33 1.66 7.32
C LYS A 132 -3.84 1.54 7.65
N LEU A 133 -2.97 2.00 6.75
CA LEU A 133 -1.52 1.96 6.90
C LEU A 133 -0.99 3.07 7.82
N LYS A 134 -0.08 2.71 8.73
CA LYS A 134 0.63 3.61 9.63
C LYS A 134 2.06 3.87 9.13
N ILE A 135 2.37 5.14 8.86
CA ILE A 135 3.76 5.57 8.56
C ILE A 135 4.59 5.66 9.84
N CYS A 136 5.87 5.34 9.73
CA CYS A 136 6.88 5.78 10.69
C CYS A 136 7.15 7.30 10.61
N GLU A 137 7.28 7.99 11.75
CA GLU A 137 7.51 9.43 11.82
C GLU A 137 8.91 9.85 11.32
N GLU A 138 9.89 8.95 11.36
CA GLU A 138 11.30 9.27 11.10
C GLU A 138 11.76 9.00 9.65
N GLY A 139 10.95 8.29 8.84
CA GLY A 139 11.27 7.96 7.46
C GLY A 139 10.74 8.98 6.44
N GLY A 140 11.52 9.27 5.40
CA GLY A 140 11.06 10.00 4.21
C GLY A 140 10.59 9.04 3.11
N ILE A 141 9.69 9.49 2.24
CA ILE A 141 9.12 8.66 1.17
C ILE A 141 9.47 9.28 -0.17
N GLU A 142 10.03 8.48 -1.07
CA GLU A 142 10.45 8.93 -2.38
C GLU A 142 9.30 8.94 -3.36
N GLU A 143 8.46 7.90 -3.37
CA GLU A 143 7.35 7.77 -4.32
C GLU A 143 6.10 7.21 -3.67
N PHE A 144 4.96 7.85 -3.97
CA PHE A 144 3.65 7.22 -3.89
C PHE A 144 3.13 6.98 -5.27
N PHE A 145 2.72 5.74 -5.53
CA PHE A 145 2.06 5.38 -6.76
C PHE A 145 0.73 4.70 -6.46
N MET A 146 -0.36 5.27 -6.98
CA MET A 146 -1.68 4.66 -6.93
C MET A 146 -2.28 4.59 -8.32
N VAL A 147 -2.85 3.45 -8.67
CA VAL A 147 -3.53 3.20 -9.94
C VAL A 147 -4.81 2.41 -9.68
N THR A 148 -5.90 2.81 -10.31
CA THR A 148 -7.15 2.05 -10.32
C THR A 148 -8.02 2.53 -11.48
N ASP A 149 -8.69 1.62 -12.16
CA ASP A 149 -9.62 1.93 -13.24
C ASP A 149 -11.07 2.06 -12.76
N ASN A 150 -11.35 1.65 -11.52
CA ASN A 150 -12.67 1.75 -10.91
C ASN A 150 -12.72 2.91 -9.90
N PRO A 151 -13.66 3.88 -10.03
CA PRO A 151 -13.85 4.96 -9.06
C PRO A 151 -14.42 4.49 -7.71
N GLU A 152 -14.91 3.26 -7.59
CA GLU A 152 -15.33 2.70 -6.29
C GLU A 152 -14.13 2.44 -5.36
N ASN A 153 -12.96 2.14 -5.96
CA ASN A 153 -11.70 1.77 -5.27
C ASN A 153 -11.02 2.94 -4.53
N ILE A 154 -11.69 4.08 -4.45
CA ILE A 154 -11.19 5.26 -3.73
C ILE A 154 -12.21 5.75 -2.69
N THR A 155 -13.38 5.12 -2.57
CA THR A 155 -14.48 5.62 -1.75
C THR A 155 -14.13 5.73 -0.27
N GLU A 156 -13.41 4.76 0.30
CA GLU A 156 -12.95 4.80 1.69
C GLU A 156 -12.00 5.98 1.98
N ILE A 157 -11.22 6.40 0.98
CA ILE A 157 -10.34 7.58 1.09
C ILE A 157 -11.15 8.86 1.26
N PHE A 158 -12.30 9.00 0.59
CA PHE A 158 -13.18 10.16 0.73
C PHE A 158 -14.02 10.13 2.02
N ARG A 159 -14.38 8.95 2.53
CA ARG A 159 -15.22 8.81 3.73
C ARG A 159 -14.51 9.20 5.02
N THR A 160 -13.20 9.06 5.06
CA THR A 160 -12.41 9.25 6.28
C THR A 160 -11.79 10.65 6.30
N GLU A 161 -12.01 11.44 7.36
CA GLU A 161 -11.18 12.63 7.64
C GLU A 161 -9.78 12.19 8.06
N ASN A 162 -9.02 11.68 7.10
CA ASN A 162 -7.77 11.03 7.37
C ASN A 162 -6.65 12.06 7.44
N LYS A 163 -6.41 12.58 8.65
CA LYS A 163 -5.29 13.49 8.94
C LYS A 163 -3.94 12.90 8.49
N ASN A 164 -3.81 11.57 8.38
CA ASN A 164 -2.56 10.95 7.95
C ASN A 164 -2.26 11.15 6.48
N ILE A 165 -3.26 11.25 5.59
CA ILE A 165 -3.04 11.52 4.16
C ILE A 165 -2.20 12.79 4.00
N SER A 166 -2.48 13.81 4.82
CA SER A 166 -1.67 15.04 4.85
C SER A 166 -0.22 14.81 5.32
N VAL A 167 0.01 13.86 6.23
CA VAL A 167 1.34 13.46 6.71
C VAL A 167 2.11 12.71 5.62
N TRP A 168 1.45 11.79 4.91
CA TRP A 168 2.04 11.08 3.77
C TRP A 168 2.51 12.09 2.72
N ILE A 169 1.62 12.98 2.25
CA ILE A 169 1.95 14.00 1.24
C ILE A 169 3.17 14.85 1.62
N ARG A 170 3.28 15.30 2.89
CA ARG A 170 4.41 16.11 3.35
C ARG A 170 5.77 15.40 3.23
N LYS A 171 5.75 14.07 3.26
CA LYS A 171 6.95 13.23 3.22
C LYS A 171 7.30 12.75 1.82
N ALA A 172 6.37 12.83 0.87
CA ALA A 172 6.58 12.38 -0.50
C ALA A 172 7.48 13.33 -1.28
N LYS A 173 8.52 12.80 -1.92
CA LYS A 173 9.24 13.53 -2.98
C LYS A 173 8.43 13.52 -4.28
N LYS A 174 7.79 12.40 -4.60
CA LYS A 174 7.01 12.19 -5.82
C LYS A 174 5.64 11.58 -5.52
N LEU A 175 4.62 12.05 -6.24
CA LEU A 175 3.28 11.51 -6.22
C LEU A 175 2.84 11.17 -7.65
N ARG A 176 2.48 9.92 -7.90
CA ARG A 176 1.93 9.43 -9.17
C ARG A 176 0.53 8.88 -8.93
N LEU A 177 -0.46 9.45 -9.60
CA LEU A 177 -1.84 8.98 -9.56
C LEU A 177 -2.30 8.70 -10.98
N GLU A 178 -2.75 7.48 -11.23
CA GLU A 178 -3.20 7.03 -12.54
C GLU A 178 -4.66 6.63 -12.54
N ASN A 179 -5.33 6.94 -13.64
CA ASN A 179 -6.72 6.61 -13.91
C ASN A 179 -7.64 7.18 -12.82
N CYS A 180 -8.58 6.41 -12.29
CA CYS A 180 -9.50 6.90 -11.27
C CYS A 180 -8.79 7.34 -9.98
N ALA A 181 -7.56 6.88 -9.71
CA ALA A 181 -6.78 7.36 -8.57
C ALA A 181 -6.51 8.87 -8.61
N MET A 182 -6.53 9.50 -9.80
CA MET A 182 -6.40 10.94 -9.93
C MET A 182 -7.45 11.73 -9.14
N GLN A 183 -8.64 11.16 -8.95
CA GLN A 183 -9.71 11.83 -8.21
C GLN A 183 -9.32 12.06 -6.74
N ILE A 184 -8.44 11.21 -6.18
CA ILE A 184 -7.87 11.39 -4.84
C ILE A 184 -7.15 12.73 -4.73
N PHE A 185 -6.55 13.22 -5.83
CA PHE A 185 -5.78 14.46 -5.85
C PHE A 185 -6.55 15.66 -5.30
N HIS A 186 -7.85 15.75 -5.59
CA HIS A 186 -8.71 16.82 -5.06
C HIS A 186 -8.79 16.82 -3.52
N ASN A 187 -8.70 15.64 -2.93
CA ASN A 187 -8.74 15.44 -1.48
C ASN A 187 -7.38 15.56 -0.79
N LEU A 188 -6.30 15.54 -1.55
CA LEU A 188 -4.97 15.76 -1.02
C LEU A 188 -4.85 17.24 -0.64
N LYS A 189 -5.15 17.57 0.62
CA LYS A 189 -5.05 18.93 1.14
C LYS A 189 -3.57 19.34 1.24
N PHE A 190 -3.01 19.90 0.17
CA PHE A 190 -1.65 20.46 0.21
C PHE A 190 -1.63 21.75 1.03
N GLN A 191 -0.66 21.82 1.95
CA GLN A 191 -0.37 23.07 2.64
C GLN A 191 0.64 23.90 1.85
N LYS A 192 0.68 25.21 2.11
CA LYS A 192 1.56 26.15 1.39
C LYS A 192 3.04 25.80 1.59
N GLU A 193 3.38 25.17 2.71
CA GLU A 193 4.73 24.73 3.05
C GLU A 193 5.11 23.39 2.42
N ASN A 194 4.17 22.64 1.85
CA ASN A 194 4.47 21.34 1.25
C ASN A 194 5.38 21.54 0.03
N VAL A 195 6.52 20.86 0.01
CA VAL A 195 7.48 20.85 -1.11
C VAL A 195 7.52 19.47 -1.72
N ILE A 196 7.06 19.35 -2.96
CA ILE A 196 7.07 18.09 -3.71
C ILE A 196 7.89 18.30 -4.97
N ALA A 197 8.78 17.35 -5.25
CA ALA A 197 9.62 17.42 -6.43
C ALA A 197 8.79 17.18 -7.69
N GLU A 198 7.87 16.22 -7.65
CA GLU A 198 7.13 15.81 -8.83
C GLU A 198 5.73 15.31 -8.51
N ILE A 199 4.75 15.75 -9.32
CA ILE A 199 3.40 15.20 -9.35
C ILE A 199 3.12 14.75 -10.78
N CYS A 200 2.80 13.47 -10.96
CA CYS A 200 2.41 12.87 -12.24
C CYS A 200 0.94 12.44 -12.16
N LEU A 201 0.09 13.00 -13.00
CA LEU A 201 -1.30 12.61 -13.14
C LEU A 201 -1.52 12.07 -14.56
N SER A 202 -2.07 10.87 -14.69
CA SER A 202 -2.36 10.25 -15.99
C SER A 202 -3.75 9.66 -15.99
N ALA A 203 -4.51 9.87 -17.05
CA ALA A 203 -5.80 9.22 -17.25
C ALA A 203 -5.90 8.67 -18.67
N ASP A 204 -6.07 7.36 -18.80
CA ASP A 204 -6.09 6.70 -20.11
C ASP A 204 -7.40 6.91 -20.89
N CYS A 205 -8.49 7.29 -20.21
CA CYS A 205 -9.75 7.61 -20.85
C CYS A 205 -10.53 8.72 -20.11
N PRO A 206 -11.52 9.40 -20.75
CA PRO A 206 -12.30 10.46 -20.11
C PRO A 206 -13.09 10.01 -18.88
N TYR A 207 -13.49 8.73 -18.83
CA TYR A 207 -14.22 8.16 -17.71
C TYR A 207 -13.45 8.24 -16.39
N HIS A 208 -12.11 8.18 -16.43
CA HIS A 208 -11.29 8.23 -15.23
C HIS A 208 -11.36 9.57 -14.48
N ILE A 209 -11.74 10.65 -15.17
CA ILE A 209 -11.79 12.02 -14.61
C ILE A 209 -13.22 12.59 -14.54
N THR A 210 -14.24 11.85 -14.99
CA THR A 210 -15.61 12.39 -15.08
C THR A 210 -16.16 12.90 -13.75
N GLU A 211 -15.84 12.25 -12.64
CA GLU A 211 -16.30 12.68 -11.31
C GLU A 211 -15.60 13.97 -10.84
N MET A 212 -14.37 14.25 -11.29
CA MET A 212 -13.68 15.50 -10.93
C MET A 212 -14.43 16.73 -11.42
N PHE A 213 -15.11 16.65 -12.57
CA PHE A 213 -15.88 17.77 -13.12
C PHE A 213 -17.23 18.01 -12.43
N LYS A 214 -17.72 17.01 -11.67
CA LYS A 214 -18.97 17.09 -10.90
C LYS A 214 -18.77 17.73 -9.53
N MET A 215 -17.52 17.91 -9.08
CA MET A 215 -17.21 18.54 -7.81
C MET A 215 -17.57 20.03 -7.82
N GLU A 216 -18.17 20.52 -6.72
CA GLU A 216 -18.58 21.93 -6.58
C GLU A 216 -17.38 22.88 -6.61
N ASN A 217 -16.28 22.49 -5.96
CA ASN A 217 -15.02 23.22 -6.02
C ASN A 217 -14.12 22.60 -7.09
N LYS A 218 -13.81 23.37 -8.14
CA LYS A 218 -12.92 22.95 -9.23
C LYS A 218 -11.48 23.44 -9.06
N SER A 219 -11.21 24.20 -8.00
CA SER A 219 -9.86 24.67 -7.68
C SER A 219 -9.13 23.63 -6.83
N ILE A 220 -7.86 23.36 -7.17
CA ILE A 220 -6.97 22.49 -6.40
C ILE A 220 -5.77 23.31 -5.98
N GLN A 221 -5.57 23.44 -4.67
CA GLN A 221 -4.36 24.05 -4.14
C GLN A 221 -3.25 23.00 -4.16
N ILE A 222 -2.25 23.23 -4.99
CA ILE A 222 -1.00 22.46 -4.99
C ILE A 222 0.07 23.33 -4.34
N GLY A 223 0.85 22.76 -3.42
CA GLY A 223 1.90 23.49 -2.68
C GLY A 223 3.05 23.96 -3.59
N LYS A 224 4.29 23.93 -3.10
CA LYS A 224 5.47 24.15 -3.93
C LYS A 224 5.80 22.87 -4.70
N VAL A 225 5.42 22.80 -5.97
CA VAL A 225 5.67 21.66 -6.86
C VAL A 225 6.73 22.05 -7.89
N LYS A 226 7.82 21.29 -8.00
CA LYS A 226 8.89 21.61 -9.00
C LYS A 226 8.50 21.16 -10.41
N ARG A 227 7.86 19.99 -10.54
CA ARG A 227 7.42 19.40 -11.80
C ARG A 227 5.99 18.88 -11.66
N LEU A 228 5.10 19.33 -12.55
CA LEU A 228 3.74 18.79 -12.70
C LEU A 228 3.62 18.22 -14.10
N GLU A 229 3.37 16.91 -14.20
CA GLU A 229 3.16 16.18 -15.45
C GLU A 229 1.70 15.76 -15.52
N LEU A 230 1.03 16.17 -16.61
CA LEU A 230 -0.35 15.78 -16.94
C LEU A 230 -0.29 15.01 -18.24
N ASN A 231 -0.71 13.75 -18.23
CA ASN A 231 -0.65 12.85 -19.37
C ASN A 231 -2.04 12.43 -19.84
N CYS A 232 -2.17 12.20 -21.16
CA CYS A 232 -3.40 11.72 -21.79
C CYS A 232 -4.62 12.62 -21.50
N TYR A 233 -5.65 12.10 -20.85
CA TYR A 233 -6.85 12.85 -20.51
C TYR A 233 -6.71 13.70 -19.24
N ALA A 234 -5.56 13.70 -18.57
CA ALA A 234 -5.34 14.46 -17.33
C ALA A 234 -5.16 15.99 -17.51
N ILE A 235 -5.42 16.54 -18.71
CA ILE A 235 -5.17 17.93 -19.12
C ILE A 235 -6.36 18.84 -18.83
#